data_AF-A0A359D0R9-F1
#
_entry.id   AF-A0A359D0R9-F1
#
_cell.length_a   1.000
_cell.length_b   1.000
_cell.length_c   1.000
_cell.angle_alpha   90.00
_cell.angle_beta   90.00
_cell.angle_gamma   90.00
#
_symmetry.space_group_name_H-M   'P 1'
#
loop_
_entity.id
_entity.type
_entity.pdbx_description
1 polymer ?
#
loop_
_entity_poly.entity_id
_entity_poly.type
_entity_poly.pdbx_seq_one_letter_code
_entity_poly.pdbx_strand_id
1 'polypeptide(L)'
;MGFISEYFPEFAQKFVEIDKMYAEKRHIDEKTHQFICLALAIKGRSAPCVKKHFIGATLAGATMEEIAYIIALTERESAGNDDCWVNDVLRNCFEFF
;
A
#
# COMPACT_ATOMS: atom_id res chain seq x y z
N MET A 1 -4.14 -3.53 13.96
CA MET A 1 -4.13 -4.95 14.38
C MET A 1 -4.90 -5.16 15.70
N GLY A 2 -6.01 -4.45 15.96
CA GLY A 2 -6.63 -4.39 17.30
C GLY A 2 -6.91 -5.74 17.95
N PHE A 3 -7.60 -6.65 17.23
CA PHE A 3 -7.90 -7.99 17.73
C PHE A 3 -6.65 -8.83 18.03
N ILE A 4 -5.64 -8.82 17.14
CA ILE A 4 -4.40 -9.58 17.35
C ILE A 4 -3.59 -8.98 18.50
N SER A 5 -3.54 -7.66 18.63
CA SER A 5 -2.85 -7.00 19.75
C SER A 5 -3.49 -7.30 21.10
N GLU A 6 -4.81 -7.53 21.15
CA GLU A 6 -5.54 -7.87 22.37
C GLU A 6 -5.36 -9.33 22.79
N TYR A 7 -5.37 -10.26 21.84
CA TYR A 7 -5.40 -11.71 22.14
C TYR A 7 -4.10 -12.46 21.80
N PHE A 8 -3.18 -11.86 21.04
CA PHE A 8 -1.86 -12.42 20.72
C PHE A 8 -0.78 -11.30 20.62
N PRO A 9 -0.50 -10.62 21.73
CA PRO A 9 0.32 -9.41 21.75
C PRO A 9 1.77 -9.64 21.32
N GLU A 10 2.36 -10.79 21.59
CA GLU A 10 3.75 -11.10 21.20
C GLU A 10 3.89 -11.12 19.67
N PHE A 11 2.89 -11.67 18.97
CA PHE A 11 2.85 -11.67 17.52
C PHE A 11 2.70 -10.24 16.98
N ALA A 12 1.79 -9.45 17.55
CA ALA A 12 1.62 -8.05 17.13
C ALA A 12 2.89 -7.22 17.32
N GLN A 13 3.61 -7.43 18.43
CA GLN A 13 4.87 -6.75 18.70
C GLN A 13 5.96 -7.12 17.69
N LYS A 14 6.02 -8.38 17.26
CA LYS A 14 6.96 -8.81 16.22
C LYS A 14 6.72 -8.11 14.88
N PHE A 15 5.47 -7.83 14.52
CA PHE A 15 5.17 -7.05 13.32
C PHE A 15 5.72 -5.61 13.41
N VAL A 16 5.62 -4.96 14.57
CA VAL A 16 6.20 -3.63 14.79
C VAL A 16 7.72 -3.65 14.66
N GLU A 17 8.38 -4.67 15.21
CA GLU A 17 9.83 -4.85 15.08
C GLU A 17 10.26 -5.05 13.61
N ILE A 18 9.50 -5.84 12.86
CA ILE A 18 9.73 -6.07 11.43
C ILE A 18 9.56 -4.78 10.62
N ASP A 19 8.49 -4.02 10.86
CA ASP A 19 8.24 -2.75 10.16
C ASP A 19 9.39 -1.75 10.41
N LYS A 20 9.86 -1.64 11.66
CA LYS A 20 11.01 -0.80 12.01
C LYS A 20 12.28 -1.26 11.31
N MET A 21 12.55 -2.56 11.30
CA MET A 21 13.72 -3.13 10.64
C MET A 21 13.71 -2.82 9.14
N TYR A 22 12.57 -2.95 8.45
CA TYR A 22 12.47 -2.60 7.04
C TYR A 22 12.71 -1.11 6.79
N ALA A 23 12.16 -0.23 7.64
CA ALA A 23 12.38 1.21 7.52
C ALA A 23 13.88 1.58 7.67
N GLU A 24 14.59 0.93 8.57
CA GLU A 24 16.03 1.19 8.82
C GLU A 24 16.96 0.56 7.78
N LYS A 25 16.57 -0.60 7.23
CA LYS A 25 17.43 -1.39 6.33
C LYS A 25 17.11 -1.26 4.85
N ARG A 26 16.02 -0.56 4.48
CA ARG A 26 15.69 -0.37 3.07
C ARG A 26 16.83 0.35 2.34
N HIS A 27 17.08 -0.09 1.11
CA HIS A 27 18.05 0.52 0.19
C HIS A 27 17.37 1.32 -0.92
N ILE A 28 16.06 1.53 -0.80
CA ILE A 28 15.23 2.32 -1.72
C ILE A 28 14.61 3.49 -0.95
N ASP A 29 14.31 4.56 -1.68
CA ASP A 29 13.60 5.69 -1.10
C ASP A 29 12.16 5.33 -0.69
N GLU A 30 11.55 6.20 0.11
CA GLU A 30 10.18 6.00 0.61
C GLU A 30 9.18 5.91 -0.54
N LYS A 31 9.33 6.75 -1.58
CA LYS A 31 8.41 6.78 -2.72
C LYS A 31 8.38 5.44 -3.46
N THR A 32 9.55 4.90 -3.77
CA THR A 32 9.72 3.59 -4.42
C THR A 32 9.19 2.46 -3.54
N HIS A 33 9.46 2.51 -2.23
CA HIS A 33 8.91 1.55 -1.28
C HIS A 33 7.37 1.54 -1.31
N GLN A 34 6.74 2.72 -1.29
CA GLN A 34 5.28 2.86 -1.32
C GLN A 34 4.67 2.37 -2.64
N PHE A 35 5.32 2.62 -3.79
CA PHE A 35 4.87 2.06 -5.07
C PHE A 35 4.86 0.53 -5.08
N ILE A 36 5.90 -0.12 -4.56
CA ILE A 36 5.96 -1.59 -4.46
C ILE A 36 4.85 -2.11 -3.55
N CYS A 37 4.70 -1.50 -2.37
CA CYS A 37 3.67 -1.90 -1.41
C CYS A 37 2.26 -1.66 -1.93
N LEU A 38 2.02 -0.60 -2.71
CA LEU A 38 0.75 -0.32 -3.38
C LEU A 38 0.42 -1.43 -4.39
N ALA A 39 1.37 -1.78 -5.26
CA ALA A 39 1.19 -2.86 -6.23
C ALA A 39 0.87 -4.20 -5.53
N LEU A 40 1.61 -4.55 -4.48
CA LEU A 40 1.37 -5.76 -3.68
C LEU A 40 0.00 -5.72 -2.98
N ALA A 41 -0.42 -4.56 -2.46
CA ALA A 41 -1.71 -4.40 -1.81
C ALA A 41 -2.88 -4.59 -2.79
N ILE A 42 -2.74 -4.11 -4.03
CA ILE A 42 -3.71 -4.33 -5.11
C ILE A 42 -3.79 -5.81 -5.45
N LYS A 43 -2.64 -6.47 -5.69
CA LYS A 43 -2.56 -7.91 -5.96
C LYS A 43 -3.15 -8.76 -4.84
N GLY A 44 -2.93 -8.35 -3.59
CA GLY A 44 -3.48 -8.99 -2.40
C GLY A 44 -4.93 -8.64 -2.09
N ARG A 45 -5.56 -7.77 -2.89
CA ARG A 45 -6.93 -7.24 -2.68
C ARG A 45 -7.17 -6.72 -1.27
N SER A 46 -6.16 -6.07 -0.69
CA SER A 46 -6.22 -5.50 0.66
C SER A 46 -6.59 -4.03 0.60
N ALA A 47 -7.89 -3.73 0.64
CA ALA A 47 -8.40 -2.36 0.66
C ALA A 47 -7.71 -1.43 1.68
N PRO A 48 -7.49 -1.82 2.96
CA PRO A 48 -6.79 -0.94 3.90
C PRO A 48 -5.32 -0.70 3.52
N CYS A 49 -4.64 -1.68 2.95
CA CYS A 49 -3.26 -1.52 2.49
C CYS A 49 -3.18 -0.63 1.24
N VAL A 50 -4.11 -0.77 0.29
CA VAL A 50 -4.18 0.10 -0.89
C VAL A 50 -4.30 1.56 -0.46
N LYS A 51 -5.22 1.87 0.46
CA LYS A 51 -5.38 3.23 1.00
C LYS A 51 -4.14 3.72 1.73
N LYS A 52 -3.56 2.88 2.59
CA LYS A 52 -2.33 3.20 3.35
C LYS A 52 -1.18 3.57 2.40
N HIS A 53 -0.96 2.78 1.35
CA HIS A 53 0.18 2.95 0.45
C HIS A 53 -0.06 4.00 -0.63
N PHE A 54 -1.31 4.24 -1.03
CA PHE A 54 -1.69 5.42 -1.82
C PHE A 54 -1.33 6.71 -1.07
N ILE A 55 -1.83 6.88 0.17
CA ILE A 55 -1.52 8.05 0.99
C ILE A 55 -0.01 8.15 1.28
N GLY A 56 0.62 7.02 1.60
CA GLY A 56 2.06 6.95 1.84
C GLY A 56 2.88 7.43 0.65
N ALA A 57 2.54 7.00 -0.57
CA ALA A 57 3.19 7.46 -1.79
C ALA A 57 3.03 8.98 -1.99
N THR A 58 1.81 9.50 -1.80
CA THR A 58 1.54 10.94 -1.91
C THR A 58 2.36 11.75 -0.90
N LEU A 59 2.41 11.32 0.36
CA LEU A 59 3.22 11.96 1.42
C LEU A 59 4.73 11.87 1.13
N ALA A 60 5.17 10.83 0.41
CA ALA A 60 6.53 10.69 -0.06
C ALA A 60 6.86 11.53 -1.31
N GLY A 61 5.90 12.36 -1.77
CA GLY A 61 6.08 13.26 -2.91
C GLY A 61 5.80 12.62 -4.26
N ALA A 62 5.07 11.50 -4.32
CA ALA A 62 4.59 10.97 -5.58
C ALA A 62 3.52 11.87 -6.21
N THR A 63 3.58 12.05 -7.52
CA THR A 63 2.50 12.73 -8.26
C THR A 63 1.35 11.75 -8.54
N MET A 64 0.16 12.28 -8.85
CA MET A 64 -0.97 11.44 -9.22
C MET A 64 -0.71 10.65 -10.51
N GLU A 65 0.07 11.21 -11.45
CA GLU A 65 0.48 10.53 -12.68
C GLU A 65 1.40 9.33 -12.40
N GLU A 66 2.35 9.48 -11.45
CA GLU A 66 3.20 8.36 -11.04
C GLU A 66 2.38 7.25 -10.38
N ILE A 67 1.44 7.61 -9.49
CA ILE A 67 0.57 6.63 -8.83
C ILE A 67 -0.34 5.93 -9.85
N ALA A 68 -0.96 6.68 -10.77
CA ALA A 68 -1.80 6.15 -11.83
C ALA A 68 -1.02 5.16 -12.72
N TYR A 69 0.23 5.48 -13.04
CA TYR A 69 1.11 4.58 -13.79
C TYR A 69 1.36 3.26 -13.05
N ILE A 70 1.60 3.29 -11.74
CA ILE A 70 1.81 2.07 -10.93
C ILE A 70 0.54 1.20 -10.87
N ILE A 71 -0.63 1.83 -10.75
CA ILE A 71 -1.92 1.12 -10.78
C ILE A 71 -2.11 0.45 -12.14
N ALA A 72 -1.96 1.21 -13.24
CA ALA A 72 -2.09 0.68 -14.61
C ALA A 72 -1.08 -0.44 -14.90
N LEU A 73 0.17 -0.31 -14.44
CA LEU A 73 1.18 -1.35 -14.53
C LEU A 73 0.75 -2.62 -13.79
N THR A 74 0.22 -2.48 -12.58
CA THR A 74 -0.24 -3.62 -11.77
C THR A 74 -1.42 -4.35 -12.43
N GLU A 75 -2.36 -3.61 -13.01
CA GLU A 75 -3.49 -4.15 -13.76
C GLU A 75 -3.05 -4.85 -15.04
N ARG A 76 -2.11 -4.27 -15.78
CA ARG A 76 -1.57 -4.83 -17.02
C ARG A 76 -0.93 -6.20 -16.80
N GLU A 77 -0.20 -6.37 -15.72
CA GLU A 77 0.41 -7.64 -15.31
C GLU A 77 -0.63 -8.65 -14.78
N SER A 78 -1.86 -8.20 -14.55
CA SER A 78 -2.97 -8.99 -14.00
C SER A 78 -4.11 -9.22 -15.00
N ALA A 79 -3.87 -8.90 -16.29
CA ALA A 79 -4.86 -8.96 -17.37
C ALA A 79 -6.18 -8.20 -17.07
N GLY A 80 -6.12 -7.12 -16.27
CA GLY A 80 -7.28 -6.26 -15.97
C GLY A 80 -8.22 -6.78 -14.87
N ASN A 81 -8.00 -7.96 -14.28
CA ASN A 81 -8.86 -8.50 -13.21
C ASN A 81 -8.91 -7.60 -11.95
N ASP A 82 -7.91 -6.73 -11.78
CA ASP A 82 -7.79 -5.87 -10.60
C ASP A 82 -8.36 -4.45 -10.82
N ASP A 83 -8.71 -4.08 -12.06
CA ASP A 83 -9.17 -2.73 -12.46
C ASP A 83 -10.47 -2.30 -11.74
N CYS A 84 -11.57 -3.05 -11.91
CA CYS A 84 -12.84 -2.66 -11.30
C CYS A 84 -12.73 -2.57 -9.76
N TRP A 85 -11.91 -3.43 -9.15
CA TRP A 85 -11.79 -3.50 -7.71
C TRP A 85 -10.97 -2.35 -7.13
N VAL A 86 -9.82 -2.00 -7.73
CA VAL A 86 -8.95 -0.96 -7.18
C VAL A 86 -9.60 0.42 -7.27
N ASN A 87 -10.34 0.68 -8.35
CA ASN A 87 -11.08 1.93 -8.52
C ASN A 87 -12.16 2.11 -7.45
N ASP A 88 -12.89 1.06 -7.10
CA ASP A 88 -13.89 1.10 -6.04
C ASP A 88 -13.27 1.37 -4.65
N VAL A 89 -12.09 0.79 -4.38
CA VAL A 89 -11.37 1.01 -3.12
C VAL A 89 -10.88 2.46 -3.01
N LEU A 90 -10.39 3.04 -4.11
CA LEU A 90 -9.79 4.37 -4.14
C LEU A 90 -10.80 5.51 -4.29
N ARG A 91 -12.06 5.24 -4.67
CA ARG A 91 -13.09 6.26 -4.88
C ARG A 91 -13.13 7.34 -3.78
N ASN A 92 -13.07 6.94 -2.52
CA ASN A 92 -13.17 7.86 -1.38
C ASN A 92 -11.84 8.53 -1.01
N CYS A 93 -10.71 8.10 -1.59
CA CYS A 93 -9.41 8.71 -1.34
C CYS A 93 -9.22 10.01 -2.13
N PHE A 94 -9.88 10.13 -3.29
CA PHE A 94 -9.85 11.33 -4.12
C PHE A 94 -10.69 12.48 -3.58
N GLU A 95 -11.53 12.28 -2.57
CA GLU A 95 -12.33 13.35 -1.96
C GLU A 95 -11.50 14.28 -1.05
N PHE A 96 -10.24 13.92 -0.76
CA PHE A 96 -9.35 14.64 0.14
C PHE A 96 -8.22 15.41 -0.57
N PHE A 97 -8.27 15.49 -1.90
CA PHE A 97 -7.34 16.19 -2.78
C PHE A 97 -8.11 17.07 -3.76
#